data_AF-A0A8D8ETB2-F1
#
_entry.id   AF-A0A8D8ETB2-F1
#
_cell.length_a   1.000
_cell.length_b   1.000
_cell.length_c   1.000
_cell.angle_alpha   90.00
_cell.angle_beta   90.00
_cell.angle_gamma   90.00
#
_symmetry.space_group_name_H-M   'P 1'
#
loop_
_entity.id
_entity.type
_entity.pdbx_description
1 polymer ?
#
loop_
_entity_poly.entity_id
_entity_poly.type
_entity_poly.pdbx_seq_one_letter_code
_entity_poly.pdbx_strand_id
1 'polypeptide(L)'
;MYDFDGDFETFYTGSTDESLSGLYESYLGSPNLKQWQGSYCNNIRNASDGTKFKSFIEEDEQLLFFRKSMCRPQRMVQLKNNYEVDGLLAKMFVFEENALDNGEVNEQNKCFCRNGKCLMRGLIDVTE
;
A
#
# COMPACT_ATOMS: atom_id res chain seq x y z
N MET A 1 1.70 -12.25 -11.49
CA MET A 1 1.19 -11.29 -10.49
C MET A 1 -0.23 -11.59 -10.04
N TYR A 2 -1.09 -12.17 -10.91
CA TYR A 2 -2.47 -12.56 -10.56
C TYR A 2 -2.66 -14.07 -10.32
N ASP A 3 -1.58 -14.84 -10.35
CA ASP A 3 -1.60 -16.22 -9.87
C ASP A 3 -1.27 -16.18 -8.39
N PHE A 4 -2.23 -16.61 -7.56
CA PHE A 4 -2.13 -16.60 -6.10
C PHE A 4 -1.99 -18.01 -5.52
N ASP A 5 -1.86 -19.02 -6.37
CA ASP A 5 -1.80 -20.40 -5.91
C ASP A 5 -0.48 -20.67 -5.17
N GLY A 6 -0.59 -21.13 -3.93
CA GLY A 6 0.56 -21.36 -3.04
C GLY A 6 1.12 -20.11 -2.36
N ASP A 7 0.51 -18.94 -2.60
CA ASP A 7 0.85 -17.73 -1.88
C ASP A 7 0.46 -17.83 -0.40
N PHE A 8 1.27 -17.20 0.44
CA PHE A 8 0.97 -17.03 1.86
C PHE A 8 1.32 -15.62 2.32
N GLU A 9 0.57 -15.17 3.31
CA GLU A 9 0.62 -13.83 3.87
C GLU A 9 0.79 -13.96 5.39
N THR A 10 1.63 -13.10 5.96
CA THR A 10 1.82 -13.04 7.41
C THR A 10 1.42 -11.66 7.89
N PHE A 11 0.48 -11.65 8.83
CA PHE A 11 -0.07 -10.44 9.44
C PHE A 11 0.30 -10.38 10.91
N TYR A 12 0.52 -9.17 11.42
CA TYR A 12 0.68 -8.97 12.84
C TYR A 12 -0.62 -9.29 13.58
N THR A 13 -0.53 -10.08 14.65
CA THR A 13 -1.68 -10.35 15.54
C THR A 13 -2.06 -9.12 16.35
N GLY A 14 -1.06 -8.28 16.66
CA GLY A 14 -1.17 -7.17 17.61
C GLY A 14 -0.88 -7.54 19.06
N SER A 15 -0.34 -8.74 19.33
CA SER A 15 -0.05 -9.19 20.70
C SER A 15 1.06 -8.40 21.39
N THR A 16 1.99 -7.83 20.62
CA THR A 16 3.08 -6.99 21.12
C THR A 16 2.79 -5.50 21.00
N ASP A 17 1.99 -5.12 20.00
CA ASP A 17 1.59 -3.75 19.69
C ASP A 17 0.25 -3.81 18.95
N GLU A 18 -0.82 -3.42 19.64
CA GLU A 18 -2.19 -3.47 19.11
C GLU A 18 -2.41 -2.52 17.93
N SER A 19 -1.54 -1.51 17.74
CA SER A 19 -1.63 -0.58 16.60
C SER A 19 -1.32 -1.28 15.27
N LEU A 20 -0.52 -2.35 15.30
CA LEU A 20 -0.10 -3.12 14.12
C LEU A 20 -1.06 -4.25 13.76
N SER A 21 -2.05 -4.55 14.60
CA SER A 21 -2.96 -5.69 14.41
C SER A 21 -3.62 -5.69 13.03
N GLY A 22 -3.45 -6.78 12.28
CA GLY A 22 -4.03 -6.96 10.94
C GLY A 22 -3.22 -6.32 9.80
N LEU A 23 -2.05 -5.74 10.07
CA LEU A 23 -1.16 -5.21 9.04
C LEU A 23 -0.15 -6.26 8.55
N TYR A 24 0.32 -6.11 7.31
CA TYR A 24 1.31 -7.01 6.71
C TYR A 24 2.65 -6.97 7.45
N GLU A 25 3.12 -8.13 7.90
CA GLU A 25 4.53 -8.34 8.20
C GLU A 25 5.29 -8.71 6.92
N SER A 26 4.74 -9.67 6.15
CA SER A 26 5.34 -10.17 4.92
C SER A 26 4.33 -10.82 3.97
N TYR A 27 4.72 -10.91 2.69
CA TYR A 27 4.07 -11.70 1.63
C TYR A 27 5.12 -12.58 0.98
N LEU A 28 4.83 -13.87 0.82
CA LEU A 28 5.81 -14.87 0.36
C LEU A 28 7.13 -14.85 1.18
N GLY A 29 7.02 -14.60 2.48
CA GLY A 29 8.13 -14.55 3.43
C GLY A 29 9.02 -13.31 3.34
N SER A 30 8.63 -12.30 2.54
CA SER A 30 9.38 -11.04 2.39
C SER A 30 8.48 -9.82 2.63
N PRO A 31 8.97 -8.77 3.32
CA PRO A 31 8.28 -7.48 3.37
C PRO A 31 8.43 -6.67 2.06
N ASN A 32 9.27 -7.14 1.14
CA ASN A 32 9.57 -6.47 -0.12
C ASN A 32 9.11 -7.34 -1.30
N LEU A 33 8.31 -6.76 -2.19
CA LEU A 33 7.87 -7.35 -3.45
C LEU A 33 9.07 -7.55 -4.39
N LYS A 34 9.19 -8.73 -5.00
CA LYS A 34 10.33 -9.06 -5.87
C LYS A 34 10.28 -8.34 -7.22
N GLN A 35 9.11 -7.87 -7.62
CA GLN A 35 8.83 -7.29 -8.92
C GLN A 35 9.33 -5.84 -9.05
N TRP A 36 9.49 -5.15 -7.93
CA TRP A 36 9.88 -3.73 -7.90
C TRP A 36 11.21 -3.52 -7.19
N GLN A 37 11.93 -2.49 -7.62
CA GLN A 37 13.20 -2.09 -7.03
C GLN A 37 12.99 -0.89 -6.11
N GLY A 38 13.83 -0.79 -5.07
CA GLY A 38 13.77 0.32 -4.11
C GLY A 38 12.62 0.20 -3.10
N SER A 39 12.90 0.61 -1.87
CA SER A 39 11.98 0.48 -0.73
C SER A 39 10.65 1.21 -0.94
N TYR A 40 10.64 2.31 -1.68
CA TYR A 40 9.41 3.05 -1.99
C TYR A 40 8.41 2.21 -2.79
N CYS A 41 8.87 1.47 -3.80
CA CYS A 41 8.01 0.70 -4.69
C CYS A 41 7.74 -0.74 -4.22
N ASN A 42 8.63 -1.32 -3.41
CA ASN A 42 8.54 -2.74 -3.08
C ASN A 42 8.16 -3.04 -1.64
N ASN A 43 8.35 -2.12 -0.69
CA ASN A 43 8.08 -2.42 0.71
C ASN A 43 6.57 -2.37 1.01
N ILE A 44 6.06 -3.45 1.61
CA ILE A 44 4.66 -3.60 2.04
C ILE A 44 4.53 -3.76 3.56
N ARG A 45 5.61 -3.61 4.32
CA ARG A 45 5.56 -3.80 5.77
C ARG A 45 4.63 -2.76 6.38
N ASN A 46 3.80 -3.21 7.32
CA ASN A 46 2.75 -2.43 7.97
C ASN A 46 1.68 -1.90 6.99
N ALA A 47 1.59 -2.47 5.78
CA ALA A 47 0.48 -2.16 4.89
C ALA A 47 -0.83 -2.76 5.41
N SER A 48 -1.93 -2.05 5.15
CA SER A 48 -3.28 -2.58 5.26
C SER A 48 -3.63 -3.38 4.00
N ASP A 49 -4.34 -4.50 4.18
CA ASP A 49 -5.01 -5.21 3.09
C ASP A 49 -6.33 -4.53 2.68
N GLY A 50 -6.70 -3.39 3.26
CA GLY A 50 -7.98 -2.71 3.06
C GLY A 50 -9.14 -3.21 3.92
N THR A 51 -8.93 -4.28 4.70
CA THR A 51 -9.91 -4.79 5.67
C THR A 51 -9.72 -4.12 7.03
N LYS A 52 -8.46 -3.97 7.45
CA LYS A 52 -8.09 -3.29 8.70
C LYS A 52 -6.91 -2.36 8.49
N PHE A 53 -7.01 -1.15 9.02
CA PHE A 53 -5.93 -0.17 9.05
C PHE A 53 -5.31 -0.11 10.45
N LYS A 54 -4.15 0.57 10.56
CA LYS A 54 -3.46 0.80 11.82
C LYS A 54 -4.44 1.37 12.87
N SER A 55 -4.36 0.91 14.11
CA SER A 55 -5.14 1.51 15.21
C SER A 55 -4.49 2.82 15.66
N PHE A 56 -5.26 3.70 16.30
CA PHE A 56 -4.76 4.97 16.85
C PHE A 56 -4.05 5.83 15.80
N ILE A 57 -4.71 6.01 14.65
CA ILE A 57 -4.20 6.83 13.56
C ILE A 57 -4.07 8.26 14.04
N GLU A 58 -2.89 8.84 13.92
CA GLU A 58 -2.63 10.24 14.28
C GLU A 58 -3.15 11.20 13.20
N GLU A 59 -3.23 12.50 13.51
CA GLU A 59 -3.53 13.49 12.46
C GLU A 59 -2.39 13.53 11.44
N ASP A 60 -2.75 13.61 10.15
CA ASP A 60 -1.82 13.68 9.02
C ASP A 60 -0.86 12.48 8.90
N GLU A 61 -1.16 11.37 9.59
CA GLU A 61 -0.44 10.12 9.43
C GLU A 61 -0.73 9.52 8.05
N GLN A 62 0.32 9.25 7.28
CA GLN A 62 0.21 8.57 6.00
C GLN A 62 0.11 7.05 6.23
N LEU A 63 -0.88 6.42 5.61
CA LEU A 63 -1.09 4.98 5.71
C LEU A 63 -0.59 4.25 4.46
N LEU A 64 -0.17 3.01 4.64
CA LEU A 64 0.24 2.14 3.54
C LEU A 64 -0.85 1.11 3.26
N PHE A 65 -1.14 0.88 1.99
CA PHE A 65 -2.13 -0.07 1.50
C PHE A 65 -1.47 -1.03 0.51
N PHE A 66 -1.78 -2.32 0.62
CA PHE A 66 -1.35 -3.32 -0.35
C PHE A 66 -2.43 -4.40 -0.46
N ARG A 67 -2.86 -4.67 -1.69
CA ARG A 67 -3.59 -5.89 -2.03
C ARG A 67 -2.84 -6.59 -3.16
N LYS A 68 -2.83 -7.92 -3.12
CA LYS A 68 -2.19 -8.75 -4.15
C LYS A 68 -2.61 -8.35 -5.58
N SER A 69 -3.89 -8.09 -5.79
CA SER A 69 -4.43 -7.66 -7.09
C SER A 69 -3.96 -6.28 -7.56
N MET A 70 -3.54 -5.39 -6.66
CA MET A 70 -2.98 -4.09 -7.03
C MET A 70 -1.52 -4.16 -7.42
N CYS A 71 -0.82 -5.24 -7.07
CA CYS A 71 0.55 -5.50 -7.49
C CYS A 71 1.59 -4.47 -7.01
N ARG A 72 1.22 -3.46 -6.22
CA ARG A 72 2.10 -2.43 -5.66
C ARG A 72 1.60 -1.93 -4.31
N PRO A 73 2.49 -1.46 -3.41
CA PRO A 73 2.08 -0.65 -2.27
C PRO A 73 1.52 0.69 -2.76
N GLN A 74 0.53 1.21 -2.06
CA GLN A 74 -0.01 2.55 -2.25
C GLN A 74 -0.06 3.31 -0.95
N ARG A 75 0.24 4.61 -1.03
CA ARG A 75 0.19 5.52 0.10
C ARG A 75 -1.14 6.24 0.11
N MET A 76 -1.73 6.34 1.29
CA MET A 76 -2.98 7.02 1.54
C MET A 76 -2.72 8.23 2.44
N VAL A 77 -3.33 9.34 2.08
CA VAL A 77 -3.27 10.61 2.81
C VAL A 77 -4.65 10.96 3.36
N GLN A 78 -4.65 11.62 4.51
CA GLN A 78 -5.87 12.04 5.18
C GLN A 78 -6.50 13.22 4.40
N LEU A 79 -7.76 13.08 4.02
CA LEU A 79 -8.52 14.14 3.32
C LEU A 79 -9.42 14.93 4.29
N LYS A 80 -10.09 14.23 5.21
CA LYS A 80 -10.99 14.86 6.18
C LYS A 80 -10.87 14.21 7.55
N ASN A 81 -10.93 15.03 8.58
CA ASN A 81 -11.12 14.62 9.97
C ASN A 81 -12.57 14.78 10.40
N ASN A 82 -12.97 14.03 11.42
CA ASN A 82 -14.30 14.10 12.04
C ASN A 82 -15.44 13.95 11.02
N TYR A 83 -15.25 13.08 10.03
CA TYR A 83 -16.28 12.74 9.06
C TYR A 83 -17.27 11.78 9.70
N GLU A 84 -18.52 12.19 9.85
CA GLU A 84 -19.55 11.36 10.49
C GLU A 84 -20.10 10.31 9.53
N VAL A 85 -20.07 9.05 9.94
CA VAL A 85 -20.70 7.91 9.26
C VAL A 85 -21.53 7.17 10.29
N ASP A 86 -22.86 7.16 10.12
CA ASP A 86 -23.80 6.49 11.02
C ASP A 86 -23.59 6.84 12.51
N GLY A 87 -23.29 8.11 12.78
CA GLY A 87 -23.03 8.63 14.14
C GLY A 87 -21.63 8.33 14.69
N LEU A 88 -20.74 7.72 13.91
CA LEU A 88 -19.34 7.49 14.25
C LEU A 88 -18.45 8.53 13.57
N LEU A 89 -17.54 9.12 14.34
CA LEU A 89 -16.50 10.00 13.78
C LEU A 89 -15.40 9.16 13.13
N ALA A 90 -15.19 9.39 11.84
CA ALA A 90 -14.20 8.72 11.03
C ALA A 90 -13.18 9.72 10.45
N LYS A 91 -12.03 9.18 10.05
CA LYS A 91 -11.05 9.86 9.22
C LYS A 91 -11.20 9.36 7.78
N MET A 92 -11.36 10.28 6.84
CA MET A 92 -11.48 9.94 5.42
C MET A 92 -10.10 9.98 4.78
N PHE A 93 -9.69 8.86 4.16
CA PHE A 93 -8.42 8.73 3.46
C PHE A 93 -8.63 8.57 1.95
N VAL A 94 -7.69 9.10 1.18
CA VAL A 94 -7.59 8.93 -0.27
C VAL A 94 -6.17 8.50 -0.64
N PHE A 95 -5.96 7.93 -1.83
CA PHE A 95 -4.60 7.73 -2.32
C PHE A 95 -3.91 9.08 -2.56
N GLU A 96 -2.60 9.13 -2.37
CA GLU A 96 -1.81 10.32 -2.64
C GLU A 96 -1.98 10.82 -4.09
N GLU A 97 -1.85 12.12 -4.31
CA GLU A 97 -1.84 12.65 -5.67
C GLU A 97 -0.71 12.01 -6.47
N ASN A 98 -0.97 11.72 -7.75
CA ASN A 98 0.00 11.05 -8.62
C ASN A 98 0.41 9.64 -8.13
N ALA A 99 -0.41 8.96 -7.31
CA ALA A 99 -0.15 7.59 -6.86
C ALA A 99 -0.01 6.55 -8.01
N LEU A 100 -0.50 6.84 -9.21
CA LEU A 100 -0.32 5.99 -10.40
C LEU A 100 0.47 6.69 -11.51
N ASP A 101 1.20 7.73 -11.16
CA ASP A 101 2.14 8.37 -12.07
C ASP A 101 3.27 7.41 -12.46
N ASN A 102 3.85 7.62 -13.64
CA ASN A 102 4.89 6.77 -14.20
C ASN A 102 6.31 7.31 -13.94
N GLY A 103 6.47 8.31 -13.08
CA GLY A 103 7.75 8.98 -12.84
C GLY A 103 7.91 10.32 -13.55
N GLU A 104 6.91 10.76 -14.32
CA GLU A 104 6.90 12.06 -15.00
C GLU A 104 6.70 13.22 -14.02
N VAL A 105 5.80 13.06 -13.05
CA VAL A 105 5.51 14.08 -12.03
C VAL A 105 6.18 13.74 -10.70
N ASN A 106 6.09 12.47 -10.27
CA ASN A 106 6.75 12.00 -9.05
C ASN A 106 7.86 11.01 -9.40
N GLU A 107 9.12 11.46 -9.39
CA GLU A 107 10.28 10.64 -9.76
C GLU A 107 10.42 9.35 -8.93
N GLN A 108 9.87 9.30 -7.71
CA GLN A 108 9.88 8.09 -6.88
C GLN A 108 9.10 6.94 -7.54
N ASN A 109 8.11 7.23 -8.39
CA ASN A 109 7.35 6.22 -9.11
C ASN A 109 8.11 5.58 -10.29
N LYS A 110 9.31 6.09 -10.67
CA LYS A 110 10.11 5.48 -11.75
C LYS A 110 10.45 4.01 -11.49
N CYS A 111 10.49 3.58 -10.22
CA CYS A 111 10.72 2.17 -9.89
C CYS A 111 9.56 1.22 -10.21
N PHE A 112 8.39 1.73 -10.60
CA PHE A 112 7.30 0.94 -11.17
C PHE A 112 7.43 0.74 -12.69
N CYS A 113 8.45 1.33 -13.32
CA CYS A 113 8.75 1.08 -14.72
C CYS A 113 9.61 -0.17 -14.88
N ARG A 114 9.18 -1.09 -15.74
CA ARG A 114 9.90 -2.35 -15.97
C ARG A 114 10.94 -2.19 -17.06
N ASN A 115 12.15 -2.68 -16.80
CA ASN A 115 13.25 -2.67 -17.77
C ASN A 115 13.51 -1.27 -18.38
N GLY A 116 13.32 -0.21 -17.59
CA GLY A 116 13.46 1.18 -18.03
C GLY A 116 12.35 1.67 -18.98
N LYS A 117 11.28 0.90 -19.18
CA LYS A 117 10.12 1.27 -19.99
C LYS A 117 8.93 1.57 -19.09
N CYS A 118 8.43 2.80 -19.19
CA CYS A 118 7.24 3.25 -18.48
C CYS A 118 6.04 3.24 -19.43
N LEU A 119 4.89 2.78 -18.95
CA LEU A 119 3.62 3.00 -19.64
C LEU A 119 3.17 4.47 -19.47
N MET A 120 2.07 4.85 -20.13
CA MET A 120 1.46 6.17 -19.92
C MET A 120 1.03 6.35 -18.47
N ARG A 121 0.98 7.62 -18.01
CA ARG A 121 0.50 7.96 -16.65
C ARG A 121 -0.84 7.31 -16.35
N GLY A 122 -0.98 6.75 -15.16
CA GLY A 122 -2.16 6.00 -14.73
C GLY A 122 -2.12 4.51 -15.06
N LEU A 123 -1.13 4.04 -15.83
CA LEU A 123 -0.95 2.62 -16.17
C LEU A 123 0.27 2.03 -15.47
N ILE A 124 0.18 0.74 -15.14
CA ILE A 124 1.26 -0.06 -14.56
C ILE A 124 1.40 -1.37 -15.32
N ASP A 125 2.63 -1.78 -15.57
CA ASP A 125 2.92 -3.06 -16.21
C ASP A 125 3.00 -4.19 -15.17
N VAL A 126 1.96 -5.01 -15.14
CA VAL A 126 1.81 -6.15 -14.22
C VAL A 126 1.98 -7.51 -14.91
N THR A 127 2.61 -7.52 -16.10
CA THR A 127 2.88 -8.76 -16.85
C THR A 127 4.06 -9.53 -16.25
N GLU A 128 3.85 -10.17 -15.09
CA GLU A 128 4.55 -11.39 -14.62
C GLU A 128 4.12 -11.76 -13.21
#